data_AF-A0A178GVV5-F1
#
_entry.id   AF-A0A178GVV5-F1
#
_cell.length_a   1.000
_cell.length_b   1.000
_cell.length_c   1.000
_cell.angle_alpha   90.00
_cell.angle_beta   90.00
_cell.angle_gamma   90.00
#
_symmetry.space_group_name_H-M   'P 1'
#
loop_
_entity.id
_entity.type
_entity.pdbx_description
1 polymer ?
#
loop_
_entity_poly.entity_id
_entity_poly.type
_entity_poly.pdbx_seq_one_letter_code
_entity_poly.pdbx_strand_id
1 'polypeptide(L)'
;MNIFVLDENPVTAAQMLCDKHIVKMPLETAQLLSSVFSIALKAQNPLVSITDQNIEVPYKLTHKNHPCSLWARHSKGNFNWLIKHGKELCIEYSLRYKRTHKSEEVIDWCDNNKDLLIFQSVDRQAFIQALPDQHKCSSAVEAYRRYYLKEKIRFAKWEKGREAPDWIIYPQLIQLINREDILIGEEKAKIALKIYLRPVYVIAKMIGLFIDHINKIQEEKF
;
A
#
# COMPACT_ATOMS: atom_id res chain seq x y z
N MET A 1 -1.43 12.90 -6.08
CA MET A 1 -1.12 11.48 -6.34
C MET A 1 -0.38 10.94 -5.14
N ASN A 2 -0.54 9.66 -4.82
CA ASN A 2 0.29 9.00 -3.82
C ASN A 2 0.68 7.61 -4.33
N ILE A 3 1.71 6.99 -3.78
CA ILE A 3 2.04 5.58 -4.03
C ILE A 3 1.44 4.68 -2.94
N PHE A 4 1.20 5.21 -1.72
CA PHE A 4 0.76 4.46 -0.56
C PHE A 4 1.59 3.20 -0.32
N VAL A 5 2.86 3.41 0.03
CA VAL A 5 3.81 2.32 0.30
C VAL A 5 3.47 1.69 1.66
N LEU A 6 2.55 0.73 1.69
CA LEU A 6 2.10 0.03 2.90
C LEU A 6 2.98 -1.17 3.28
N ASP A 7 3.88 -1.56 2.39
CA ASP A 7 4.89 -2.59 2.57
C ASP A 7 6.07 -2.33 1.61
N GLU A 8 7.25 -2.87 1.92
CA GLU A 8 8.39 -2.80 1.01
C GLU A 8 8.24 -3.74 -0.20
N ASN A 9 7.54 -4.86 -0.02
CA ASN A 9 7.19 -5.74 -1.11
C ASN A 9 6.03 -5.13 -1.91
N PRO A 10 6.18 -4.88 -3.23
CA PRO A 10 5.15 -4.23 -4.03
C PRO A 10 3.86 -5.04 -4.13
N VAL A 11 3.94 -6.38 -4.05
CA VAL A 11 2.78 -7.28 -4.06
C VAL A 11 1.99 -7.11 -2.77
N THR A 12 2.66 -7.24 -1.63
CA THR A 12 2.05 -7.07 -0.30
C THR A 12 1.47 -5.66 -0.15
N ALA A 13 2.18 -4.63 -0.60
CA ALA A 13 1.71 -3.25 -0.57
C ALA A 13 0.40 -3.08 -1.34
N ALA A 14 0.27 -3.69 -2.53
CA ALA A 14 -0.95 -3.62 -3.33
C ALA A 14 -2.11 -4.37 -2.66
N GLN A 15 -1.86 -5.58 -2.16
CA GLN A 15 -2.86 -6.38 -1.44
C GLN A 15 -3.41 -5.66 -0.20
N MET A 16 -2.55 -4.92 0.52
CA MET A 16 -2.94 -4.18 1.72
C MET A 16 -3.85 -2.97 1.45
N LEU A 17 -3.92 -2.44 0.23
CA LEU A 17 -4.77 -1.28 -0.05
C LEU A 17 -6.26 -1.64 0.06
N CYS A 18 -7.05 -0.69 0.53
CA CYS A 18 -8.50 -0.84 0.61
C CYS A 18 -9.13 -0.79 -0.78
N ASP A 19 -10.31 -1.35 -0.90
CA ASP A 19 -11.03 -1.51 -2.17
C ASP A 19 -11.14 -0.19 -2.93
N LYS A 20 -11.46 0.91 -2.22
CA LYS A 20 -11.58 2.24 -2.84
C LYS A 20 -10.28 2.72 -3.48
N HIS A 21 -9.13 2.43 -2.87
CA HIS A 21 -7.84 2.80 -3.45
C HIS A 21 -7.48 1.93 -4.64
N ILE A 22 -7.81 0.63 -4.65
CA ILE A 22 -7.59 -0.24 -5.80
C ILE A 22 -8.27 0.29 -7.08
N VAL A 23 -9.39 1.01 -6.96
CA VAL A 23 -10.04 1.66 -8.12
C VAL A 23 -9.24 2.82 -8.70
N LYS A 24 -8.51 3.58 -7.87
CA LYS A 24 -7.86 4.84 -8.29
C LYS A 24 -6.36 4.70 -8.53
N MET A 25 -5.72 3.84 -7.75
CA MET A 25 -4.26 3.73 -7.69
C MET A 25 -3.60 3.22 -8.98
N PRO A 26 -4.21 2.33 -9.78
CA PRO A 26 -3.65 1.98 -11.09
C PRO A 26 -3.52 3.20 -12.01
N LEU A 27 -4.52 4.10 -12.05
CA LEU A 27 -4.46 5.33 -12.85
C LEU A 27 -3.34 6.27 -12.38
N GLU A 28 -3.26 6.54 -11.08
CA GLU A 28 -2.21 7.40 -10.53
C GLU A 28 -0.80 6.79 -10.76
N THR A 29 -0.68 5.46 -10.70
CA THR A 29 0.58 4.75 -10.98
C THR A 29 0.96 4.85 -12.45
N ALA A 30 0.02 4.64 -13.38
CA ALA A 30 0.27 4.81 -14.81
C ALA A 30 0.68 6.24 -15.16
N GLN A 31 0.06 7.25 -14.54
CA GLN A 31 0.44 8.65 -14.71
C GLN A 31 1.87 8.92 -14.23
N LEU A 32 2.26 8.36 -13.07
CA LEU A 32 3.63 8.45 -12.56
C LEU A 32 4.63 7.79 -13.52
N LEU A 33 4.34 6.59 -14.02
CA LEU A 33 5.22 5.86 -14.94
C LEU A 33 5.38 6.60 -16.27
N SER A 34 4.28 7.02 -16.88
CA SER A 34 4.29 7.82 -18.12
C SER A 34 5.02 9.16 -17.93
N SER A 35 4.97 9.75 -16.73
CA SER A 35 5.71 10.97 -16.43
C SER A 35 7.22 10.77 -16.55
N VAL A 36 7.75 9.57 -16.26
CA VAL A 36 9.19 9.27 -16.39
C VAL A 36 9.61 9.31 -17.85
N PHE A 37 8.89 8.64 -18.75
CA PHE A 37 9.14 8.69 -20.19
C PHE A 37 9.01 10.11 -20.75
N SER A 38 7.94 10.82 -20.39
CA SER A 38 7.70 12.20 -20.82
C SER A 38 8.81 13.16 -20.38
N ILE A 39 9.47 12.87 -19.26
CA ILE A 39 10.60 13.65 -18.76
C ILE A 39 11.90 13.25 -19.47
N ALA A 40 12.10 11.96 -19.72
CA ALA A 40 13.27 11.42 -20.41
C ALA A 40 13.37 11.89 -21.88
N LEU A 41 12.22 12.10 -22.54
CA LEU A 41 12.13 12.70 -23.88
C LEU A 41 12.54 14.17 -23.93
N LYS A 42 12.80 14.81 -22.79
CA LYS A 42 13.33 16.18 -22.76
C LYS A 42 14.85 16.10 -22.82
N ALA A 43 15.44 16.81 -23.78
CA ALA A 43 16.89 16.78 -24.06
C ALA A 43 17.82 17.11 -22.87
N GLN A 44 17.32 17.71 -21.78
CA GLN A 44 18.11 18.15 -20.64
C GLN A 44 17.51 17.67 -19.30
N ASN A 45 17.58 16.36 -19.03
CA ASN A 45 17.25 15.82 -17.71
C ASN A 45 18.45 15.10 -17.07
N PRO A 46 18.86 15.49 -15.84
CA PRO A 46 20.05 14.92 -15.21
C PRO A 46 19.81 13.56 -14.54
N LEU A 47 18.57 13.05 -14.47
CA LEU A 47 18.25 11.81 -13.76
C LEU A 47 17.94 10.64 -14.69
N VAL A 48 17.25 10.94 -15.79
CA VAL A 48 16.80 9.93 -16.76
C VAL A 48 16.82 10.50 -18.16
N SER A 49 17.35 9.74 -19.12
CA SER A 49 17.28 10.01 -20.55
C SER A 49 16.69 8.80 -21.27
N ILE A 50 16.48 8.91 -22.58
CA ILE A 50 15.89 7.85 -23.40
C ILE A 50 16.69 7.64 -24.68
N THR A 51 16.82 6.38 -25.10
CA THR A 51 17.57 5.99 -26.31
C THR A 51 16.83 6.28 -27.61
N ASP A 52 15.49 6.30 -27.57
CA ASP A 52 14.64 6.57 -28.71
C ASP A 52 13.74 7.78 -28.44
N GLN A 53 13.81 8.78 -29.31
CA GLN A 53 13.03 10.02 -29.21
C GLN A 53 11.68 9.93 -29.95
N ASN A 54 11.44 8.88 -30.72
CA ASN A 54 10.26 8.71 -31.57
C ASN A 54 9.16 7.87 -30.90
N ILE A 55 9.16 7.78 -29.57
CA ILE A 55 8.12 7.06 -28.82
C ILE A 55 6.95 7.97 -28.44
N GLU A 56 5.74 7.44 -28.55
CA GLU A 56 4.52 8.13 -28.09
C GLU A 56 4.16 7.64 -26.68
N VAL A 57 4.22 8.54 -25.69
CA VAL A 57 3.90 8.21 -24.30
C VAL A 57 2.37 8.18 -24.11
N PRO A 58 1.79 7.07 -23.59
CA PRO A 58 0.32 6.90 -23.58
C PRO A 58 -0.44 7.96 -22.79
N TYR A 59 0.09 8.38 -21.63
CA TYR A 59 -0.52 9.43 -20.81
C TYR A 59 0.29 10.72 -20.85
N LYS A 60 -0.45 11.84 -20.95
CA LYS A 60 0.13 13.19 -20.90
C LYS A 60 0.86 13.43 -19.58
N LEU A 61 1.95 14.18 -19.63
CA LEU A 61 2.73 14.57 -18.46
C LEU A 61 1.86 15.33 -17.45
N THR A 62 1.75 14.78 -16.24
CA THR A 62 1.10 15.44 -15.10
C THR A 62 2.05 15.48 -13.91
N HIS A 63 1.82 16.43 -12.98
CA HIS A 63 2.46 16.44 -11.66
C HIS A 63 4.00 16.26 -11.67
N LYS A 64 4.72 16.82 -12.65
CA LYS A 64 6.17 16.61 -12.86
C LYS A 64 7.05 16.88 -11.63
N ASN A 65 6.65 17.85 -10.80
CA ASN A 65 7.38 18.28 -9.60
C ASN A 65 6.85 17.63 -8.32
N HIS A 66 5.86 16.74 -8.40
CA HIS A 66 5.33 16.04 -7.24
C HIS A 66 6.39 15.09 -6.67
N PRO A 67 6.50 14.94 -5.33
CA PRO A 67 7.53 14.09 -4.71
C PRO A 67 7.54 12.65 -5.23
N CYS A 68 6.37 12.03 -5.45
CA CYS A 68 6.28 10.69 -6.05
C CYS A 68 6.79 10.63 -7.50
N SER A 69 6.55 11.69 -8.30
CA SER A 69 7.06 11.75 -9.68
C SER A 69 8.57 11.90 -9.71
N LEU A 70 9.13 12.68 -8.76
CA LEU A 70 10.57 12.81 -8.54
C LEU A 70 11.19 11.47 -8.15
N TRP A 71 10.58 10.78 -7.18
CA TRP A 71 11.02 9.47 -6.73
C TRP A 71 10.99 8.44 -7.86
N ALA A 72 9.91 8.36 -8.64
CA ALA A 72 9.75 7.38 -9.72
C ALA A 72 10.86 7.46 -10.79
N ARG A 73 11.33 8.68 -11.12
CA ARG A 73 12.37 8.89 -12.13
C ARG A 73 13.80 8.89 -11.60
N HIS A 74 13.99 8.82 -10.29
CA HIS A 74 15.30 8.99 -9.67
C HIS A 74 16.23 7.79 -9.95
N SER A 75 15.70 6.57 -10.00
CA SER A 75 16.51 5.38 -10.27
C SER A 75 15.71 4.29 -10.98
N LYS A 76 16.44 3.40 -11.64
CA LYS A 76 15.88 2.19 -12.28
C LYS A 76 15.15 1.33 -11.24
N GLY A 77 15.70 1.19 -10.03
CA GLY A 77 15.09 0.45 -8.93
C GLY A 77 13.75 1.02 -8.48
N ASN A 78 13.61 2.35 -8.39
CA ASN A 78 12.33 2.99 -8.06
C ASN A 78 11.29 2.75 -9.15
N PHE A 79 11.69 2.93 -10.40
CA PHE A 79 10.83 2.74 -11.56
C PHE A 79 10.33 1.28 -11.66
N ASN A 80 11.23 0.31 -11.52
CA ASN A 80 10.89 -1.12 -11.54
C ASN A 80 9.98 -1.51 -10.39
N TRP A 81 10.22 -0.98 -9.18
CA TRP A 81 9.32 -1.21 -8.05
C TRP A 81 7.92 -0.68 -8.35
N LEU A 82 7.82 0.52 -8.93
CA LEU A 82 6.55 1.15 -9.27
C LEU A 82 5.80 0.39 -10.38
N ILE A 83 6.51 -0.13 -11.40
CA ILE A 83 5.91 -1.03 -12.40
C ILE A 83 5.32 -2.25 -11.73
N LYS A 84 6.13 -2.95 -10.91
CA LYS A 84 5.68 -4.18 -10.24
C LYS A 84 4.47 -3.89 -9.35
N HIS A 85 4.51 -2.82 -8.56
CA HIS A 85 3.38 -2.40 -7.75
C HIS A 85 2.15 -2.07 -8.61
N GLY A 86 2.32 -1.33 -9.71
CA GLY A 86 1.25 -1.02 -10.66
C GLY A 86 0.57 -2.25 -11.25
N LYS A 87 1.35 -3.26 -11.65
CA LYS A 87 0.82 -4.54 -12.15
C LYS A 87 0.01 -5.27 -11.08
N GLU A 88 0.52 -5.33 -9.85
CA GLU A 88 -0.18 -5.94 -8.73
C GLU A 88 -1.46 -5.19 -8.37
N LEU A 89 -1.50 -3.86 -8.51
CA LEU A 89 -2.73 -3.08 -8.36
C LEU A 89 -3.78 -3.46 -9.41
N CYS A 90 -3.38 -3.70 -10.66
CA CYS A 90 -4.28 -4.16 -11.72
C CYS A 90 -4.79 -5.58 -11.48
N ILE A 91 -3.93 -6.48 -11.01
CA ILE A 91 -4.31 -7.85 -10.60
C ILE A 91 -5.33 -7.80 -9.46
N GLU A 92 -5.08 -6.99 -8.43
CA GLU A 92 -6.03 -6.76 -7.34
C GLU A 92 -7.34 -6.15 -7.84
N TYR A 93 -7.30 -5.20 -8.77
CA TYR A 93 -8.51 -4.64 -9.36
C TYR A 93 -9.34 -5.71 -10.07
N SER A 94 -8.71 -6.51 -10.93
CA SER A 94 -9.35 -7.62 -11.64
C SER A 94 -9.94 -8.66 -10.68
N LEU A 95 -9.20 -9.02 -9.63
CA LEU A 95 -9.66 -9.96 -8.61
C LEU A 95 -10.88 -9.44 -7.84
N ARG A 96 -10.84 -8.17 -7.40
CA ARG A 96 -11.85 -7.57 -6.52
C ARG A 96 -13.08 -7.05 -7.26
N TYR A 97 -12.93 -6.61 -8.51
CA TYR A 97 -13.98 -5.95 -9.30
C TYR A 97 -14.40 -6.72 -10.56
N LYS A 98 -13.76 -7.86 -10.86
CA LYS A 98 -14.09 -8.75 -11.98
C LYS A 98 -14.07 -8.06 -13.35
N ARG A 99 -13.18 -7.07 -13.51
CA ARG A 99 -12.97 -6.28 -14.72
C ARG A 99 -11.51 -5.88 -14.82
N THR A 100 -11.00 -5.70 -16.03
CA THR A 100 -9.66 -5.15 -16.29
C THR A 100 -9.64 -3.65 -16.07
N HIS A 101 -8.60 -3.15 -15.41
CA HIS A 101 -8.44 -1.70 -15.23
C HIS A 101 -7.87 -1.08 -16.51
N LYS A 102 -8.45 0.01 -17.02
CA LYS A 102 -8.00 0.65 -18.27
C LYS A 102 -6.52 1.04 -18.29
N SER A 103 -5.97 1.38 -17.13
CA SER A 103 -4.55 1.75 -16.99
C SER A 103 -3.59 0.55 -16.98
N GLU A 104 -4.08 -0.69 -17.01
CA GLU A 104 -3.24 -1.89 -17.13
C GLU A 104 -2.41 -1.86 -18.43
N GLU A 105 -3.06 -1.56 -19.56
CA GLU A 105 -2.39 -1.42 -20.86
C GLU A 105 -1.27 -0.36 -20.85
N VAL A 106 -1.46 0.73 -20.10
CA VAL A 106 -0.45 1.81 -19.98
C VAL A 106 0.72 1.37 -19.10
N ILE A 107 0.44 0.62 -18.03
CA ILE A 107 1.48 0.07 -17.15
C ILE A 107 2.29 -0.98 -17.91
N ASP A 108 1.64 -1.84 -18.68
CA ASP A 108 2.30 -2.82 -19.55
C ASP A 108 3.14 -2.15 -20.64
N TRP A 109 2.61 -1.10 -21.27
CA TRP A 109 3.40 -0.30 -22.21
C TRP A 109 4.66 0.26 -21.54
N CYS A 110 4.55 0.78 -20.31
CA CYS A 110 5.70 1.30 -19.57
C CYS A 110 6.73 0.21 -19.24
N ASP A 111 6.27 -1.01 -18.89
CA ASP A 111 7.15 -2.14 -18.61
C ASP A 111 7.86 -2.65 -19.88
N ASN A 112 7.14 -2.76 -20.99
CA ASN A 112 7.68 -3.22 -22.27
C ASN A 112 8.71 -2.24 -22.86
N ASN A 113 8.60 -0.95 -22.53
CA ASN A 113 9.50 0.09 -23.03
C ASN A 113 10.55 0.54 -22.00
N LYS A 114 10.62 -0.08 -20.81
CA LYS A 114 11.49 0.39 -19.72
C LYS A 114 12.97 0.39 -20.07
N ASP A 115 13.40 -0.49 -20.98
CA ASP A 115 14.80 -0.61 -21.37
C ASP A 115 15.24 0.48 -22.35
N LEU A 116 14.31 1.30 -22.86
CA LEU A 116 14.63 2.54 -23.56
C LEU A 116 15.12 3.63 -22.59
N LEU A 117 14.77 3.53 -21.30
CA LEU A 117 15.14 4.52 -20.30
C LEU A 117 16.55 4.24 -19.76
N ILE A 118 17.38 5.29 -19.77
CA ILE A 118 18.70 5.28 -19.16
C ILE A 118 18.62 6.10 -17.87
N PHE A 119 18.67 5.41 -16.73
CA PHE A 119 18.71 6.05 -15.40
C PHE A 119 20.15 6.25 -14.96
N GLN A 120 20.43 7.39 -14.30
CA GLN A 120 21.73 7.65 -13.70
C GLN A 120 22.02 6.78 -12.46
N SER A 121 20.98 6.32 -11.77
CA SER A 121 21.09 5.46 -10.59
C SER A 121 20.35 4.15 -10.83
N VAL A 122 20.96 3.03 -10.40
CA VAL A 122 20.36 1.70 -10.50
C VAL A 122 19.58 1.36 -9.24
N ASP A 123 20.17 1.57 -8.07
CA ASP A 123 19.59 1.11 -6.81
C ASP A 123 18.29 1.82 -6.45
N ARG A 124 17.36 1.06 -5.86
CA ARG A 124 16.11 1.61 -5.30
C ARG A 124 16.47 2.57 -4.17
N GLN A 125 15.94 3.78 -4.24
CA GLN A 125 16.11 4.79 -3.21
C GLN A 125 15.02 4.63 -2.13
N ALA A 126 15.28 5.22 -0.96
CA ALA A 126 14.30 5.29 0.11
C ALA A 126 12.95 5.84 -0.40
N PHE A 127 11.85 5.26 0.07
CA PHE A 127 10.52 5.68 -0.33
C PHE A 127 10.22 7.11 0.13
N ILE A 128 9.59 7.89 -0.75
CA ILE A 128 9.18 9.26 -0.43
C ILE A 128 7.87 9.27 0.37
N GLN A 129 7.81 10.12 1.40
CA GLN A 129 6.61 10.34 2.21
C GLN A 129 5.85 11.56 1.69
N ALA A 130 5.00 11.36 0.68
CA ALA A 130 4.11 12.38 0.14
C ALA A 130 2.86 12.54 1.05
N LEU A 131 3.12 12.91 2.30
CA LEU A 131 2.18 12.93 3.42
C LEU A 131 2.24 14.29 4.14
N PRO A 132 1.20 14.69 4.88
CA PRO A 132 1.30 15.81 5.83
C PRO A 132 2.39 15.54 6.88
N ASP A 133 3.08 16.59 7.33
CA ASP A 133 4.25 16.46 8.20
C ASP A 133 3.99 15.71 9.50
N GLN A 134 2.80 15.88 10.09
CA GLN A 134 2.39 15.19 11.33
C GLN A 134 2.37 13.65 11.22
N HIS A 135 2.31 13.11 10.00
CA HIS A 135 2.27 11.66 9.77
C HIS A 135 3.64 11.09 9.38
N LYS A 136 4.63 11.95 9.10
CA LYS A 136 5.96 11.52 8.66
C LYS A 136 6.77 10.92 9.81
N CYS A 137 7.61 9.94 9.51
CA CYS A 137 8.56 9.37 10.47
C CYS A 137 9.78 8.76 9.76
N SER A 138 10.66 8.08 10.48
CA SER A 138 11.86 7.47 9.90
C SER A 138 11.58 6.33 8.91
N SER A 139 10.48 5.60 9.09
CA SER A 139 10.04 4.54 8.17
C SER A 139 8.88 5.01 7.31
N ALA A 140 9.07 5.05 5.99
CA ALA A 140 8.01 5.43 5.06
C ALA A 140 6.79 4.51 5.16
N VAL A 141 7.01 3.21 5.34
CA VAL A 141 5.93 2.22 5.51
C VAL A 141 5.08 2.56 6.74
N GLU A 142 5.72 2.81 7.88
CA GLU A 142 5.01 3.17 9.11
C GLU A 142 4.30 4.52 8.98
N ALA A 143 4.90 5.50 8.32
CA ALA A 143 4.25 6.77 8.03
C ALA A 143 2.97 6.59 7.19
N TYR A 144 3.03 5.77 6.14
CA TYR A 144 1.85 5.48 5.31
C TYR A 144 0.78 4.69 6.06
N ARG A 145 1.15 3.71 6.89
CA ARG A 145 0.19 2.96 7.73
C ARG A 145 -0.50 3.87 8.74
N ARG A 146 0.24 4.75 9.43
CA ARG A 146 -0.31 5.77 10.33
C ARG A 146 -1.26 6.71 9.61
N TYR A 147 -0.86 7.21 8.43
CA TYR A 147 -1.72 8.04 7.60
C TYR A 147 -3.02 7.30 7.22
N TYR A 148 -2.92 6.01 6.93
CA TYR A 148 -4.07 5.16 6.64
C TYR A 148 -5.04 5.08 7.83
N LEU A 149 -4.51 4.75 9.01
CA LEU A 149 -5.27 4.63 10.25
C LEU A 149 -5.94 5.94 10.66
N LYS A 150 -5.27 7.08 10.48
CA LYS A 150 -5.80 8.39 10.91
C LYS A 150 -6.78 8.99 9.90
N GLU A 151 -6.48 8.88 8.60
CA GLU A 151 -7.15 9.71 7.58
C GLU A 151 -8.00 8.90 6.59
N LYS A 152 -7.69 7.60 6.45
CA LYS A 152 -8.31 6.73 5.43
C LYS A 152 -9.27 5.72 6.05
N ILE A 153 -9.06 5.33 7.30
CA ILE A 153 -9.84 4.27 7.96
C ILE A 153 -11.35 4.51 7.91
N ARG A 154 -11.78 5.78 8.01
CA ARG A 154 -13.20 6.18 7.98
C ARG A 154 -13.97 5.70 6.75
N PHE A 155 -13.29 5.41 5.64
CA PHE A 155 -13.91 4.88 4.43
C PHE A 155 -13.24 3.59 3.94
N ALA A 156 -12.20 3.12 4.60
CA ALA A 156 -11.43 1.98 4.15
C ALA A 156 -12.21 0.69 4.39
N LYS A 157 -12.35 -0.10 3.33
CA LYS A 157 -13.03 -1.40 3.31
C LYS A 157 -12.17 -2.41 2.57
N TRP A 158 -12.19 -3.64 3.05
CA TRP A 158 -11.57 -4.81 2.43
C TRP A 158 -12.66 -5.89 2.41
N GLU A 159 -13.67 -5.67 1.57
CA GLU A 159 -14.88 -6.50 1.51
C GLU A 159 -14.94 -7.29 0.20
N LYS A 160 -13.96 -7.12 -0.69
CA LYS A 160 -13.95 -7.68 -2.05
C LYS A 160 -12.90 -8.77 -2.27
N GLY A 161 -12.74 -9.70 -1.33
CA GLY A 161 -11.83 -10.85 -1.48
C GLY A 161 -10.43 -10.64 -0.91
N ARG A 162 -10.24 -9.63 -0.06
CA ARG A 162 -9.07 -9.48 0.81
C ARG A 162 -9.52 -9.23 2.24
N GLU A 163 -8.75 -9.73 3.20
CA GLU A 163 -8.89 -9.33 4.60
C GLU A 163 -8.17 -7.99 4.82
N ALA A 164 -8.60 -7.25 5.84
CA ALA A 164 -7.88 -6.06 6.25
C ALA A 164 -6.48 -6.45 6.79
N PRO A 165 -5.43 -5.63 6.56
CA PRO A 165 -4.11 -5.90 7.11
C PRO A 165 -4.09 -5.95 8.63
N ASP A 166 -3.22 -6.78 9.23
CA ASP A 166 -3.16 -7.00 10.69
C ASP A 166 -2.89 -5.74 11.52
N TRP A 167 -2.24 -4.73 10.93
CA TRP A 167 -1.98 -3.44 11.59
C TRP A 167 -3.20 -2.50 11.58
N ILE A 168 -4.29 -2.87 10.89
CA ILE A 168 -5.58 -2.18 11.00
C ILE A 168 -6.25 -2.59 12.30
N ILE A 169 -6.09 -1.75 13.31
CA ILE A 169 -6.83 -1.86 14.56
C ILE A 169 -8.14 -1.10 14.37
N TYR A 170 -9.26 -1.81 14.29
CA TYR A 170 -10.57 -1.16 14.22
C TYR A 170 -10.81 -0.38 15.53
N PRO A 171 -11.05 0.95 15.48
CA PRO A 171 -11.33 1.74 16.67
C PRO A 171 -12.57 1.24 17.43
N GLN A 172 -13.49 0.58 16.73
CA GLN A 172 -14.66 -0.08 17.31
C GLN A 172 -14.24 -1.24 18.22
N LEU A 173 -13.19 -2.00 17.87
CA LEU A 173 -12.62 -3.04 18.71
C LEU A 173 -11.94 -2.44 19.95
N ILE A 174 -11.26 -1.29 19.85
CA ILE A 174 -10.69 -0.60 21.02
C ILE A 174 -11.79 -0.03 21.92
N GLN A 175 -12.86 0.55 21.36
CA GLN A 175 -14.00 1.04 22.15
C GLN A 175 -14.84 -0.10 22.74
N LEU A 176 -14.93 -1.26 22.08
CA LEU A 176 -15.56 -2.47 22.61
C LEU A 176 -14.71 -3.09 23.72
N ILE A 177 -13.40 -3.25 23.51
CA ILE A 177 -12.47 -3.73 24.55
C ILE A 177 -12.49 -2.80 25.77
N ASN A 178 -12.43 -1.47 25.56
CA ASN A 178 -12.49 -0.50 26.66
C ASN A 178 -13.89 -0.31 27.28
N ARG A 179 -14.97 -0.81 26.64
CA ARG A 179 -16.33 -0.81 27.22
C ARG A 179 -16.70 -2.15 27.87
N GLU A 180 -16.15 -3.26 27.40
CA GLU A 180 -16.45 -4.62 27.90
C GLU A 180 -15.61 -5.01 29.12
N ASP A 181 -14.65 -4.18 29.55
CA ASP A 181 -14.12 -4.20 30.93
C ASP A 181 -15.18 -3.76 31.97
N ILE A 182 -16.39 -3.39 31.53
CA ILE A 182 -17.54 -3.11 32.37
C ILE A 182 -18.72 -4.00 31.91
N LEU A 183 -18.93 -5.10 32.63
CA LEU A 183 -20.20 -5.87 32.73
C LEU A 183 -20.57 -6.91 31.65
N ILE A 184 -19.68 -7.84 31.26
CA ILE A 184 -20.15 -9.05 30.56
C ILE A 184 -19.58 -10.32 31.22
N GLY A 185 -20.48 -11.09 31.85
CA GLY A 185 -20.18 -12.41 32.41
C GLY A 185 -19.64 -13.41 31.37
N GLU A 186 -18.86 -14.36 31.87
CA GLU A 186 -17.92 -15.23 31.16
C GLU A 186 -18.45 -15.96 29.90
N GLU A 187 -19.76 -16.17 29.76
CA GLU A 187 -20.34 -16.91 28.64
C GLU A 187 -20.43 -16.10 27.34
N LYS A 188 -20.71 -14.79 27.40
CA LYS A 188 -20.80 -13.94 26.21
C LYS A 188 -19.43 -13.47 25.73
N ALA A 189 -18.48 -13.30 26.65
CA ALA A 189 -17.07 -13.09 26.33
C ALA A 189 -16.49 -14.27 25.53
N LYS A 190 -16.89 -15.51 25.85
CA LYS A 190 -16.50 -16.72 25.09
C LYS A 190 -17.05 -16.72 23.65
N ILE A 191 -18.21 -16.12 23.39
CA ILE A 191 -18.81 -16.00 22.04
C ILE A 191 -18.13 -14.87 21.24
N ALA A 192 -17.86 -13.72 21.87
CA ALA A 192 -17.10 -12.63 21.26
C ALA A 192 -15.67 -13.07 20.91
N LEU A 193 -14.99 -13.79 21.80
CA LEU A 193 -13.71 -14.43 21.48
C LEU A 193 -13.88 -15.43 20.32
N LYS A 194 -14.92 -16.27 20.30
CA LYS A 194 -15.14 -17.27 19.23
C LYS A 194 -15.22 -16.68 17.82
N ILE A 195 -15.72 -15.45 17.68
CA ILE A 195 -15.85 -14.74 16.40
C ILE A 195 -14.54 -14.01 16.03
N TYR A 196 -13.77 -13.58 17.02
CA TYR A 196 -12.57 -12.73 16.86
C TYR A 196 -11.28 -13.40 17.36
N LEU A 197 -11.11 -14.73 17.24
CA LEU A 197 -9.99 -15.44 17.90
C LEU A 197 -8.67 -15.48 17.11
N ARG A 198 -8.55 -14.85 15.92
CA ARG A 198 -7.26 -14.69 15.23
C ARG A 198 -6.37 -13.54 15.74
N PRO A 199 -6.88 -12.36 16.16
CA PRO A 199 -6.04 -11.24 16.60
C PRO A 199 -5.63 -11.32 18.08
N VAL A 200 -6.17 -12.26 18.88
CA VAL A 200 -5.86 -12.34 20.33
C VAL A 200 -4.36 -12.53 20.58
N TYR A 201 -3.67 -13.26 19.71
CA TYR A 201 -2.22 -13.45 19.81
C TYR A 201 -1.42 -12.16 19.54
N VAL A 202 -1.91 -11.30 18.64
CA VAL A 202 -1.31 -9.99 18.31
C VAL A 202 -1.53 -9.01 19.45
N ILE A 203 -2.73 -9.02 20.02
CA ILE A 203 -3.11 -8.19 21.17
C ILE A 203 -2.31 -8.62 22.42
N ALA A 204 -2.22 -9.93 22.73
CA ALA A 204 -1.46 -10.43 23.88
C ALA A 204 0.04 -10.05 23.82
N LYS A 205 0.64 -10.13 22.63
CA LYS A 205 2.05 -9.77 22.41
C LYS A 205 2.32 -8.26 22.55
N MET A 206 1.31 -7.41 22.32
CA MET A 206 1.43 -5.95 22.44
C MET A 206 1.20 -5.42 23.86
N ILE A 207 0.40 -6.10 24.70
CA ILE A 207 0.07 -5.63 26.06
C ILE A 207 0.99 -6.25 27.13
N GLY A 208 1.96 -7.10 26.76
CA GLY A 208 2.90 -7.70 27.71
C GLY A 208 2.26 -8.69 28.69
N LEU A 209 1.08 -9.23 28.36
CA LEU A 209 0.44 -10.27 29.15
C LEU A 209 1.20 -11.59 28.97
N PHE A 210 1.68 -12.14 30.08
CA PHE A 210 2.44 -13.38 30.12
C PHE A 210 1.65 -14.52 29.46
N ILE A 211 2.31 -15.19 28.52
CA ILE A 211 1.80 -16.32 27.72
C ILE A 211 1.18 -17.43 28.60
N ASP A 212 1.63 -17.55 29.85
CA ASP A 212 1.16 -18.53 30.82
C ASP A 212 -0.33 -18.41 31.18
N HIS A 213 -0.92 -17.21 31.10
CA HIS A 213 -2.35 -17.03 31.38
C HIS A 213 -3.24 -17.51 30.23
N ILE A 214 -2.73 -17.48 29.00
CA ILE A 214 -3.44 -17.93 27.79
C ILE A 214 -3.43 -19.45 27.67
N ASN A 215 -2.31 -20.10 28.03
CA ASN A 215 -2.21 -21.56 28.04
C ASN A 215 -3.15 -22.18 29.08
N LYS A 216 -3.36 -21.53 30.23
CA LYS A 216 -4.30 -21.98 31.26
C LYS A 216 -5.76 -22.00 30.80
N ILE A 217 -6.15 -21.04 29.96
CA ILE A 217 -7.49 -20.97 29.33
C ILE A 217 -7.67 -22.06 28.26
N GLN A 218 -6.58 -22.57 27.68
CA GLN A 218 -6.62 -23.69 26.74
C GLN A 218 -6.63 -25.05 27.45
N GLU A 219 -6.01 -25.18 28.63
CA GLU A 219 -6.02 -26.43 29.41
C GLU A 219 -7.37 -26.71 30.09
N GLU A 220 -8.18 -25.70 30.42
CA GLU A 220 -9.57 -25.89 30.91
C GLU A 220 -10.57 -26.39 29.83
N LYS A 221 -10.08 -26.80 28.65
CA LYS A 221 -10.88 -27.29 27.52
C LYS A 221 -10.63 -28.75 27.13
N PHE A 222 -10.00 -29.55 28.00
CA PHE A 222 -10.01 -31.01 27.91
C PHE A 222 -10.60 -31.64 29.16
#